data_AF-A0A524KZW0-F1
#
_entry.id   AF-A0A524KZW0-F1
#
_cell.length_a   1.000
_cell.length_b   1.000
_cell.length_c   1.000
_cell.angle_alpha   90.00
_cell.angle_beta   90.00
_cell.angle_gamma   90.00
#
_symmetry.space_group_name_H-M   'P 1'
#
loop_
_entity.id
_entity.type
_entity.pdbx_description
1 polymer ?
#
loop_
_entity_poly.entity_id
_entity_poly.type
_entity_poly.pdbx_seq_one_letter_code
_entity_poly.pdbx_strand_id
1 'polypeptide(L)'
;RNAILPQVTGLALQLGIIMAGALVTEVVFSYPGIGYLILGAIQNQDFFLIQGCFLFIIIEVLIANFLIDVLYIIIDPRIRIGMGGKSA
;
A
#
# COMPACT_ATOMS: atom_id res chain seq x y z
N ARG A 1 -23.83 4.55 5.44
CA ARG A 1 -23.90 4.52 3.95
C ARG A 1 -22.48 4.37 3.42
N ASN A 2 -22.27 3.43 2.48
CA ASN A 2 -20.97 2.89 2.03
C ASN A 2 -19.83 3.92 1.91
N ALA A 3 -19.10 4.16 3.00
CA ALA A 3 -17.94 5.05 3.06
C ALA A 3 -16.64 4.36 2.58
N ILE A 4 -16.72 3.06 2.28
CA ILE A 4 -15.60 2.21 1.87
C ILE A 4 -15.10 2.58 0.46
N LEU A 5 -16.01 2.96 -0.45
CA LEU A 5 -15.62 3.37 -1.81
C LEU A 5 -14.65 4.57 -1.80
N PRO A 6 -14.96 5.72 -1.16
CA PRO A 6 -14.04 6.85 -1.15
C PRO A 6 -12.74 6.57 -0.39
N GLN A 7 -12.76 5.74 0.65
CA GLN A 7 -11.54 5.38 1.37
C GLN A 7 -10.59 4.54 0.51
N VAL A 8 -11.11 3.56 -0.24
CA VAL A 8 -10.30 2.71 -1.12
C VAL A 8 -9.72 3.53 -2.27
N THR A 9 -10.52 4.39 -2.91
CA THR A 9 -10.01 5.26 -3.99
C THR A 9 -8.99 6.27 -3.47
N GLY A 10 -9.20 6.80 -2.25
CA GLY A 10 -8.25 7.71 -1.59
C GLY A 10 -6.91 7.05 -1.27
N LEU A 11 -6.94 5.81 -0.78
CA LEU A 11 -5.73 5.01 -0.54
C LEU A 11 -4.97 4.71 -1.83
N ALA A 12 -5.67 4.31 -2.90
CA ALA A 12 -5.05 4.07 -4.20
C ALA A 12 -4.34 5.33 -4.74
N LEU A 13 -4.96 6.51 -4.58
CA LEU A 13 -4.37 7.79 -4.94
C LEU A 13 -3.12 8.13 -4.11
N GLN A 14 -3.18 7.95 -2.79
CA GLN A 14 -2.02 8.21 -1.92
C GLN A 14 -0.86 7.26 -2.20
N LEU A 15 -1.14 5.96 -2.39
CA LEU A 15 -0.12 4.98 -2.76
C LEU A 15 0.54 5.33 -4.10
N GLY A 16 -0.25 5.77 -5.10
CA GLY A 16 0.28 6.23 -6.39
C GLY A 16 1.22 7.42 -6.25
N ILE A 17 0.90 8.40 -5.39
CA ILE A 17 1.75 9.56 -5.12
C ILE A 17 3.07 9.15 -4.44
N ILE A 18 3.00 8.26 -3.44
CA ILE A 18 4.20 7.77 -2.73
C ILE A 18 5.10 6.97 -3.68
N MET A 19 4.52 6.07 -4.49
CA MET A 19 5.27 5.29 -5.48
C MET A 19 5.93 6.18 -6.52
N ALA A 20 5.24 7.19 -7.03
CA ALA A 20 5.81 8.14 -7.98
C ALA A 20 6.99 8.91 -7.37
N GLY A 21 6.88 9.35 -6.11
CA GLY A 21 7.97 9.99 -5.38
C GLY A 21 9.17 9.05 -5.16
N ALA A 22 8.92 7.81 -4.74
CA ALA A 22 9.96 6.80 -4.54
C ALA A 22 10.72 6.50 -5.84
N LEU A 23 10.02 6.34 -6.96
CA LEU A 23 10.62 6.07 -8.26
C LEU A 23 11.51 7.23 -8.74
N VAL A 24 11.09 8.49 -8.54
CA VAL A 24 11.92 9.66 -8.84
C VAL A 24 13.21 9.64 -8.02
N THR A 25 13.13 9.31 -6.73
CA THR A 25 14.34 9.20 -5.90
C THR A 25 15.25 8.05 -6.33
N GLU A 26 14.71 6.90 -6.73
CA GLU A 26 15.50 5.77 -7.23
C GLU A 26 16.26 6.13 -8.52
N VAL A 27 15.59 6.82 -9.46
CA VAL A 27 16.20 7.24 -10.73
C VAL A 27 17.27 8.33 -10.52
N VAL A 28 16.99 9.34 -9.71
CA VAL A 28 17.92 10.47 -9.49
C VAL A 28 19.18 10.01 -8.75
N PHE A 29 19.04 9.14 -7.76
CA PHE A 29 20.17 8.64 -6.97
C PHE A 29 20.81 7.37 -7.54
N SER A 30 20.33 6.87 -8.69
CA SER A 30 20.77 5.57 -9.26
C SER A 30 20.72 4.43 -8.24
N TYR A 31 19.73 4.45 -7.35
CA TYR A 31 19.57 3.42 -6.34
C TYR A 31 18.68 2.31 -6.90
N PRO A 32 19.18 1.06 -7.02
CA PRO A 32 18.44 -0.03 -7.65
C PRO A 32 17.32 -0.51 -6.72
N GLY A 33 16.14 0.12 -6.85
CA GLY A 33 14.92 -0.25 -6.14
C GLY A 33 13.90 -0.99 -7.01
N ILE A 34 12.76 -1.33 -6.41
CA ILE A 34 11.70 -2.09 -7.07
C ILE A 34 11.03 -1.26 -8.17
N GLY A 35 10.90 0.06 -8.00
CA GLY A 35 10.32 0.96 -9.01
C GLY A 35 11.18 1.03 -10.27
N TYR A 36 12.50 1.16 -10.09
CA TYR A 36 13.49 1.12 -11.16
C TYR A 36 13.48 -0.22 -11.92
N LEU A 37 13.42 -1.35 -11.18
CA LEU A 37 13.33 -2.69 -11.77
C LEU A 37 12.05 -2.87 -12.59
N ILE A 38 10.89 -2.41 -12.09
CA ILE A 38 9.63 -2.46 -12.84
C ILE A 38 9.72 -1.61 -14.11
N LEU A 39 10.27 -0.40 -14.04
CA LEU A 39 10.43 0.47 -15.21
C LEU A 39 11.30 -0.19 -16.29
N GLY A 40 12.43 -0.78 -15.88
CA GLY A 40 13.30 -1.54 -16.78
C GLY A 40 12.61 -2.79 -17.35
N ALA A 41 11.81 -3.48 -16.54
CA ALA A 41 11.05 -4.65 -16.99
C ALA A 41 9.95 -4.28 -18.00
N ILE A 42 9.28 -3.14 -17.82
CA ILE A 42 8.29 -2.60 -18.77
C ILE A 42 8.96 -2.27 -20.11
N GLN A 43 10.12 -1.61 -20.08
CA GLN A 43 10.85 -1.26 -21.30
C GLN A 43 11.34 -2.49 -22.06
N ASN A 44 11.77 -3.53 -21.34
CA ASN A 44 12.20 -4.80 -21.92
C ASN A 44 11.05 -5.78 -22.20
N GLN A 45 9.80 -5.39 -21.91
CA GLN A 45 8.60 -6.23 -22.01
C GLN A 45 8.72 -7.59 -21.30
N ASP A 46 9.47 -7.64 -20.20
CA ASP A 46 9.62 -8.84 -19.39
C ASP A 46 8.45 -9.00 -18.43
N PHE A 47 7.40 -9.67 -18.91
CA PHE A 47 6.17 -9.89 -18.13
C PHE A 47 6.40 -10.71 -16.86
N PHE A 48 7.36 -11.64 -16.84
CA PHE A 48 7.64 -12.45 -15.65
C PHE A 48 8.25 -11.60 -14.54
N LEU A 49 9.20 -10.74 -14.89
CA LEU A 49 9.83 -9.83 -13.93
C LEU A 49 8.81 -8.82 -13.38
N ILE A 50 7.98 -8.23 -14.25
CA ILE A 50 6.90 -7.32 -13.83
C ILE A 50 5.98 -8.02 -12.83
N GLN A 51 5.53 -9.24 -13.15
CA GLN A 51 4.60 -9.98 -12.31
C GLN A 51 5.22 -10.37 -10.96
N GLY A 52 6.51 -10.73 -10.94
CA GLY A 52 7.26 -10.97 -9.71
C GLY A 52 7.34 -9.73 -8.82
N CYS A 53 7.74 -8.58 -9.39
CA CYS A 53 7.77 -7.32 -8.65
C CYS A 53 6.38 -6.91 -8.13
N PHE A 54 5.33 -7.12 -8.93
CA PHE A 54 3.96 -6.84 -8.52
C PHE A 54 3.52 -7.68 -7.31
N LEU A 55 3.89 -8.96 -7.30
CA LEU A 55 3.62 -9.87 -6.18
C LEU A 55 4.32 -9.40 -4.90
N PHE A 56 5.58 -8.96 -4.99
CA PHE A 56 6.31 -8.38 -3.86
C PHE A 56 5.61 -7.14 -3.29
N ILE A 57 5.18 -6.21 -4.14
CA ILE A 57 4.45 -5.01 -3.72
C ILE A 57 3.14 -5.39 -3.00
N ILE A 58 2.39 -6.35 -3.54
CA ILE A 58 1.15 -6.81 -2.91
C ILE A 58 1.42 -7.37 -1.51
N ILE A 59 2.46 -8.19 -1.36
CA ILE A 59 2.84 -8.75 -0.06
C ILE A 59 3.22 -7.64 0.93
N GLU A 60 4.05 -6.67 0.52
CA GLU A 60 4.43 -5.54 1.38
C GLU A 60 3.21 -4.74 1.82
N VAL A 61 2.27 -4.47 0.90
CA VAL A 61 1.03 -3.75 1.23
C VAL A 61 0.16 -4.56 2.17
N LEU A 62 0.06 -5.88 2.00
CA LEU A 62 -0.66 -6.75 2.96
C LEU A 62 -0.02 -6.71 4.35
N ILE A 63 1.31 -6.80 4.42
CA ILE A 63 2.04 -6.73 5.69
C ILE A 63 1.84 -5.36 6.34
N ALA A 64 1.92 -4.27 5.57
CA ALA A 64 1.70 -2.92 6.08
C ALA A 64 0.28 -2.74 6.60
N ASN A 65 -0.74 -3.21 5.88
CA ASN A 65 -2.13 -3.18 6.35
C ASN A 65 -2.31 -4.02 7.62
N PHE A 66 -1.74 -5.22 7.67
CA PHE A 66 -1.78 -6.05 8.86
C PHE A 66 -1.12 -5.38 10.06
N LEU A 67 0.03 -4.71 9.83
CA LEU A 67 0.73 -3.98 10.88
C LEU A 67 -0.09 -2.79 11.37
N ILE A 68 -0.75 -2.07 10.46
CA ILE A 68 -1.68 -1.00 10.78
C ILE A 68 -2.86 -1.52 11.61
N ASP A 69 -3.45 -2.65 11.25
CA ASP A 69 -4.54 -3.28 12.01
C ASP A 69 -4.11 -3.65 13.43
N VAL A 70 -2.93 -4.25 13.59
CA VAL A 70 -2.35 -4.56 14.90
C VAL A 70 -2.05 -3.29 15.69
N LEU A 71 -1.49 -2.27 15.04
CA LEU A 71 -1.16 -0.99 15.67
C LEU A 71 -2.44 -0.26 16.13
N TYR A 72 -3.52 -0.30 15.35
CA TYR A 72 -4.82 0.24 15.74
C TYR A 72 -5.38 -0.47 16.98
N ILE A 73 -5.23 -1.79 17.10
CA ILE A 73 -5.65 -2.54 18.30
C ILE A 73 -4.89 -2.09 19.56
N ILE A 74 -3.60 -1.78 19.43
CA ILE A 74 -2.74 -1.40 20.56
C ILE A 74 -2.92 0.08 20.93
N ILE A 75 -2.98 0.97 19.95
CA ILE A 75 -3.02 2.42 20.17
C ILE A 75 -4.41 2.89 20.61
N ASP A 76 -5.50 2.26 20.13
CA ASP A 76 -6.84 2.78 20.39
C ASP A 76 -7.76 1.78 21.13
N PRO A 77 -7.83 1.83 22.48
CA PRO A 77 -8.79 1.05 23.25
C PRO A 77 -10.26 1.50 23.03
N ARG A 78 -10.54 2.60 22.29
CA ARG A 78 -11.92 3.09 22.06
C ARG A 78 -12.71 2.26 21.05
N ILE A 79 -12.07 1.45 20.20
CA ILE A 79 -12.78 0.54 19.28
C ILE A 79 -13.56 -0.53 20.05
N ARG A 80 -13.23 -0.77 21.34
CA ARG A 80 -14.00 -1.64 22.24
C ARG A 80 -15.41 -1.12 22.55
N ILE A 81 -15.68 0.18 22.41
CA ILE A 81 -16.95 0.82 22.81
C ILE A 81 -17.99 0.83 21.66
N GLY A 82 -17.58 0.54 20.42
CA GLY A 82 -18.49 0.46 19.26
C GLY A 82 -19.47 -0.73 19.27
N MET A 83 -19.27 -1.72 20.15
CA MET A 83 -20.14 -2.89 20.32
C MET A 83 -21.04 -2.83 21.56
N GLY A 84 -21.04 -1.70 22.29
CA GLY A 84 -21.84 -1.51 23.52
C GLY A 84 -23.01 -0.53 23.39
N GLY A 85 -23.38 -0.11 22.19
CA GLY A 85 -24.33 0.99 21.95
C GLY A 85 -25.60 0.62 21.19
N LYS A 86 -26.23 -0.51 21.51
CA LYS A 86 -27.60 -0.85 21.07
C LYS A 86 -28.30 -1.71 22.12
N SER A 87 -28.62 -1.11 23.26
CA SER A 87 -29.67 -1.57 24.18
C SER A 87 -29.83 -0.54 25.30
N ALA A 88 -30.61 0.49 25.03
CA ALA A 88 -31.48 1.19 25.98
C ALA A 88 -32.41 2.10 25.15
#